data_AF-A0A690LTF5-F1
#
_entry.id   AF-A0A690LTF5-F1
#
_cell.length_a   1.000
_cell.length_b   1.000
_cell.length_c   1.000
_cell.angle_alpha   90.00
_cell.angle_beta   90.00
_cell.angle_gamma   90.00
#
_symmetry.space_group_name_H-M   'P 1'
#
loop_
_entity.id
_entity.type
_entity.pdbx_description
1 polymer ?
#
loop_
_entity_poly.entity_id
_entity_poly.type
_entity_poly.pdbx_seq_one_letter_code
_entity_poly.pdbx_strand_id
1 'polypeptide(L)'
;VGRIAQVYGYEININFFFHHITLNIVDIEDNSIQRTYVIPNHHAHINFKLIFELSALSWAIYDHKYELEKAKSAFNAISIQKKHSYILNLLFVSMANSGFCRLFG
;
A
#
# COMPACT_ATOMS: atom_id res chain seq x y z
N VAL A 1 5.85 -2.49 4.82
CA VAL A 1 6.94 -2.82 3.88
C VAL A 1 8.00 -3.72 4.51
N GLY A 2 8.54 -3.39 5.70
CA GLY A 2 9.49 -4.28 6.41
C GLY A 2 9.00 -5.72 6.60
N ARG A 3 7.71 -5.91 6.87
CA ARG A 3 7.08 -7.24 6.97
C ARG A 3 7.20 -8.06 5.69
N ILE A 4 7.08 -7.42 4.52
CA ILE A 4 7.17 -8.12 3.22
C ILE A 4 8.62 -8.57 2.98
N ALA A 5 9.60 -7.71 3.26
CA ALA A 5 11.01 -8.03 3.08
C ALA A 5 11.45 -9.21 3.96
N GLN A 6 11.00 -9.24 5.22
CA GLN A 6 11.28 -10.33 6.16
C GLN A 6 10.75 -11.70 5.68
N VAL A 7 9.62 -11.75 5.00
CA VAL A 7 9.06 -13.01 4.45
C VAL A 7 9.97 -13.61 3.39
N TYR A 8 10.70 -12.76 2.65
CA TYR A 8 11.58 -13.17 1.56
C TYR A 8 13.06 -13.20 1.96
N GLY A 9 13.41 -13.03 3.24
CA GLY A 9 14.80 -13.07 3.71
C GLY A 9 15.61 -11.79 3.45
N TYR A 10 14.93 -10.66 3.19
CA TYR A 10 15.59 -9.38 2.96
C TYR A 10 15.31 -8.38 4.08
N GLU A 11 16.28 -7.53 4.35
CA GLU A 11 16.12 -6.30 5.10
C GLU A 11 15.81 -5.15 4.15
N ILE A 12 14.92 -4.24 4.55
CA ILE A 12 14.60 -3.05 3.76
C ILE A 12 14.69 -1.78 4.61
N ASN A 13 15.42 -0.81 4.08
CA ASN A 13 15.61 0.52 4.64
C ASN A 13 14.97 1.55 3.70
N ILE A 14 14.05 2.37 4.21
CA ILE A 14 13.28 3.31 3.39
C ILE A 14 13.43 4.72 3.95
N ASN A 15 13.86 5.65 3.09
CA ASN A 15 13.93 7.07 3.39
C ASN A 15 12.96 7.84 2.50
N PHE A 16 12.05 8.58 3.13
CA PHE A 16 11.07 9.42 2.45
C PHE A 16 11.56 10.86 2.37
N PHE A 17 11.75 11.37 1.16
CA PHE A 17 11.95 12.79 0.89
C PHE A 17 10.76 13.34 0.09
N PHE A 18 10.60 14.66 0.05
CA PHE A 18 9.51 15.28 -0.71
C PHE A 18 9.60 14.98 -2.21
N HIS A 19 10.80 15.04 -2.78
CA HIS A 19 11.00 14.85 -4.23
C HIS A 19 11.32 13.40 -4.62
N HIS A 20 11.81 12.58 -3.69
CA HIS A 20 12.20 11.20 -4.00
C HIS A 20 12.02 10.30 -2.78
N ILE A 21 11.87 9.00 -3.04
CA ILE A 21 11.90 7.95 -2.04
C ILE A 21 13.12 7.09 -2.34
N THR A 22 13.95 6.88 -1.33
CA THR A 22 15.10 5.98 -1.43
C THR A 22 14.75 4.68 -0.72
N LEU A 23 14.85 3.56 -1.45
CA LEU A 23 14.68 2.21 -0.92
C LEU A 23 16.01 1.47 -1.03
N ASN A 24 16.52 0.96 0.08
CA ASN A 24 17.66 0.07 0.09
C ASN A 24 17.21 -1.32 0.54
N ILE A 25 17.53 -2.34 -0.24
CA ILE A 25 17.20 -3.75 0.01
C ILE A 25 18.51 -4.50 0.18
N VAL A 26 18.66 -5.21 1.29
CA VAL A 26 19.88 -5.93 1.67
C VAL A 26 19.50 -7.36 2.00
N ASP A 27 20.26 -8.34 1.52
CA ASP A 27 20.11 -9.74 1.92
C ASP A 27 20.60 -9.93 3.36
N ILE A 28 19.82 -10.63 4.17
CA ILE A 28 20.12 -10.83 5.59
C ILE A 28 21.33 -11.78 5.76
N GLU A 29 21.53 -12.72 4.84
CA GLU A 29 22.62 -13.70 4.89
C GLU A 29 23.88 -13.20 4.21
N ASP A 30 23.75 -12.43 3.13
CA ASP A 30 24.88 -11.89 2.36
C ASP A 30 24.76 -10.38 2.12
N ASN A 31 25.43 -9.60 2.97
CA ASN A 31 25.46 -8.15 2.88
C ASN A 31 26.12 -7.62 1.58
N SER A 32 26.76 -8.46 0.77
CA SER A 32 27.25 -8.06 -0.56
C SER A 32 26.10 -7.91 -1.58
N ILE A 33 24.97 -8.57 -1.34
CA ILE A 33 23.77 -8.51 -2.18
C ILE A 33 22.87 -7.39 -1.65
N GLN A 34 23.18 -6.17 -2.08
CA GLN A 34 22.37 -4.99 -1.78
C GLN A 34 21.96 -4.24 -3.04
N ARG A 35 20.77 -3.65 -3.03
CA ARG A 35 20.26 -2.80 -4.12
C ARG A 35 19.56 -1.57 -3.57
N THR A 36 20.03 -0.41 -3.99
CA THR A 36 19.40 0.87 -3.68
C THR A 36 18.65 1.39 -4.90
N TYR A 37 17.39 1.76 -4.69
CA TYR A 37 16.50 2.38 -5.68
C TYR A 37 16.16 3.78 -5.22
N VAL A 38 16.31 4.76 -6.11
CA VAL A 38 15.87 6.14 -5.89
C VAL A 38 14.70 6.39 -6.83
N ILE A 39 13.51 6.54 -6.27
CA ILE A 39 12.26 6.67 -7.02
C ILE A 39 11.79 8.12 -6.91
N PRO A 40 11.62 8.86 -8.01
CA PRO A 40 11.09 10.22 -7.95
C PRO A 40 9.61 10.20 -7.54
N ASN A 41 9.26 11.09 -6.61
CA ASN A 41 7.87 11.28 -6.21
C ASN A 41 7.13 12.07 -7.27
N HIS A 42 6.12 11.43 -7.86
CA HIS A 42 5.15 12.14 -8.69
C HIS A 42 4.02 12.69 -7.81
N HIS A 43 3.56 13.90 -8.14
CA HIS A 43 2.37 14.48 -7.53
C HIS A 43 1.14 13.67 -7.91
N ALA A 44 0.81 12.66 -7.10
CA ALA A 44 -0.38 11.86 -7.23
C ALA A 44 -1.39 12.24 -6.13
N HIS A 45 -2.68 12.19 -6.47
CA HIS A 45 -3.73 12.34 -5.47
C HIS A 45 -3.70 11.15 -4.49
N ILE A 46 -3.78 11.45 -3.19
CA ILE A 46 -3.82 10.44 -2.14
C ILE A 46 -5.11 9.62 -2.30
N ASN A 47 -4.97 8.30 -2.49
CA ASN A 47 -6.09 7.37 -2.56
C ASN A 47 -6.08 6.46 -1.32
N PHE A 48 -6.90 6.82 -0.32
CA PHE A 48 -6.99 6.08 0.94
C PHE A 48 -7.47 4.64 0.78
N LYS A 49 -8.34 4.35 -0.20
CA LYS A 49 -8.78 2.98 -0.47
C LYS A 49 -7.59 2.12 -0.92
N LEU A 50 -6.80 2.65 -1.85
CA LEU A 50 -5.62 1.96 -2.37
C LEU A 50 -4.60 1.72 -1.23
N ILE A 51 -4.36 2.73 -0.38
CA ILE A 51 -3.49 2.58 0.79
C ILE A 51 -4.00 1.47 1.73
N PHE A 52 -5.32 1.42 1.97
CA PHE A 52 -5.94 0.40 2.80
C PHE A 52 -5.79 -1.01 2.21
N GLU A 53 -6.09 -1.18 0.91
CA GLU A 53 -5.94 -2.47 0.21
C GLU A 53 -4.49 -2.94 0.17
N LEU A 54 -3.52 -2.04 -0.05
CA LEU A 54 -2.10 -2.36 0.02
C LEU A 54 -1.66 -2.78 1.43
N SER A 55 -2.19 -2.13 2.47
CA SER A 55 -1.92 -2.50 3.86
C SER A 55 -2.44 -3.90 4.17
N ALA A 56 -3.66 -4.22 3.72
CA ALA A 56 -4.25 -5.55 3.85
C ALA A 56 -3.43 -6.60 3.08
N LEU A 57 -2.99 -6.29 1.84
CA LEU A 57 -2.13 -7.17 1.07
C LEU A 57 -0.79 -7.44 1.78
N SER A 58 -0.19 -6.41 2.40
CA SER A 58 1.06 -6.59 3.16
C SER A 58 0.90 -7.56 4.33
N TRP A 59 -0.27 -7.63 4.95
CA TRP A 59 -0.57 -8.61 6.00
C TRP A 59 -0.80 -10.00 5.42
N ALA A 60 -1.58 -10.11 4.34
CA ALA A 60 -1.83 -11.39 3.68
C ALA A 60 -0.54 -12.07 3.20
N ILE A 61 0.42 -11.29 2.66
CA ILE A 61 1.74 -11.80 2.27
C ILE A 61 2.52 -12.32 3.49
N TYR A 62 2.44 -11.61 4.61
CA TYR A 62 3.13 -11.98 5.85
C TYR A 62 2.56 -13.26 6.47
N ASP A 63 1.24 -13.34 6.60
CA ASP A 63 0.56 -14.45 7.28
C ASP A 63 0.57 -15.73 6.43
N HIS A 64 0.34 -15.61 5.12
CA HIS A 64 0.23 -16.77 4.23
C HIS A 64 1.52 -17.12 3.49
N LYS A 65 2.62 -16.39 3.76
CA LYS A 65 3.91 -16.53 3.06
C LYS A 65 3.73 -16.71 1.54
N TYR A 66 3.03 -15.77 0.92
CA TYR A 66 2.77 -15.84 -0.51
C TYR A 66 4.07 -15.93 -1.30
N GLU A 67 4.05 -16.79 -2.31
CA GLU A 67 5.09 -16.79 -3.33
C GLU A 67 5.06 -15.44 -4.08
N LEU A 68 6.24 -14.95 -4.46
CA LEU A 68 6.42 -13.61 -5.03
C LEU A 68 5.51 -13.35 -6.24
N GLU A 69 5.30 -14.37 -7.08
CA GLU A 69 4.44 -14.28 -8.26
C GLU A 69 2.96 -14.07 -7.90
N LYS A 70 2.46 -14.73 -6.83
CA LYS A 70 1.10 -14.51 -6.32
C LYS A 70 0.96 -13.10 -5.73
N ALA A 71 1.96 -12.64 -4.98
CA ALA A 71 1.98 -11.30 -4.42
C ALA A 71 1.94 -10.22 -5.51
N LYS A 72 2.72 -10.39 -6.60
CA LYS A 72 2.70 -9.50 -7.78
C LYS A 72 1.34 -9.49 -8.46
N SER A 73 0.74 -10.65 -8.66
CA SER A 73 -0.58 -10.76 -9.30
C SER A 73 -1.66 -10.04 -8.48
N ALA A 74 -1.68 -10.24 -7.16
CA ALA A 74 -2.60 -9.55 -6.25
C ALA A 74 -2.37 -8.03 -6.24
N PHE A 75 -1.10 -7.58 -6.22
CA PHE A 75 -0.76 -6.17 -6.32
C PHE A 75 -1.28 -5.57 -7.64
N ASN A 76 -1.08 -6.25 -8.76
CA ASN A 76 -1.55 -5.78 -10.06
C ASN A 76 -3.08 -5.68 -10.10
N ALA A 77 -3.78 -6.66 -9.52
CA ALA A 77 -5.24 -6.62 -9.41
C ALA A 77 -5.75 -5.41 -8.60
N ILE A 78 -5.06 -5.04 -7.51
CA ILE A 78 -5.36 -3.82 -6.72
C ILE A 78 -5.03 -2.56 -7.52
N SER A 79 -3.90 -2.56 -8.24
CA SER A 79 -3.44 -1.39 -8.99
C SER A 79 -4.32 -1.09 -10.22
N ILE A 80 -4.94 -2.10 -10.81
CA ILE A 80 -5.89 -1.97 -11.93
C ILE A 80 -7.29 -1.60 -11.43
N GLN A 81 -7.61 -1.84 -10.15
CA GLN A 81 -8.94 -1.58 -9.61
C GLN A 81 -9.33 -0.11 -9.77
N LYS A 82 -10.41 0.09 -10.53
CA LYS A 82 -10.87 1.37 -11.03
C LYS A 82 -11.30 2.30 -9.88
N LYS A 83 -11.02 3.60 -10.04
CA LYS A 83 -11.45 4.68 -9.14
C LYS A 83 -12.94 4.50 -8.78
N HIS A 84 -13.24 4.31 -7.50
CA HIS A 84 -14.62 4.27 -7.02
C HIS A 84 -15.30 5.61 -7.34
N SER A 85 -16.55 5.58 -7.79
CA SER A 85 -17.27 6.81 -8.16
C SER A 85 -17.38 7.74 -6.95
N TYR A 86 -16.71 8.89 -7.00
CA TYR A 86 -16.69 9.92 -5.95
C TYR A 86 -18.11 10.37 -5.57
N ILE A 87 -18.99 10.45 -6.57
CA ILE A 87 -20.40 10.85 -6.42
C ILE A 87 -21.15 9.88 -5.50
N LEU A 88 -20.90 8.58 -5.63
CA LEU A 88 -21.59 7.57 -4.83
C LEU A 88 -21.15 7.64 -3.36
N ASN A 89 -19.87 7.88 -3.11
CA ASN A 89 -19.36 8.09 -1.76
C ASN A 89 -19.95 9.36 -1.13
N LEU A 90 -20.06 10.46 -1.89
CA LEU A 90 -20.65 11.71 -1.41
C LEU A 90 -22.11 11.55 -1.00
N LEU A 91 -22.88 10.79 -1.80
CA LEU A 91 -24.27 10.45 -1.48
C LEU A 91 -24.37 9.61 -0.20
N PHE A 92 -23.54 8.57 -0.06
CA PHE A 92 -23.52 7.73 1.14
C PHE A 92 -23.18 8.52 2.41
N VAL A 93 -22.18 9.39 2.35
CA VAL A 93 -21.80 10.26 3.49
C VAL A 93 -22.93 11.22 3.83
N SER A 94 -23.57 11.83 2.84
CA SER A 94 -24.68 12.75 3.05
C SER A 94 -25.89 12.05 3.69
N MET A 95 -26.18 10.82 3.26
CA MET A 95 -27.29 10.02 3.80
C MET A 95 -27.00 9.55 5.23
N ALA A 96 -25.77 9.13 5.52
CA ALA A 96 -25.34 8.80 6.88
C ALA A 96 -25.45 10.01 7.82
N ASN A 97 -25.01 11.19 7.36
CA ASN A 97 -25.09 12.42 8.15
C ASN A 97 -26.54 12.87 8.40
N SER A 98 -27.44 12.72 7.43
CA SER A 98 -28.89 12.95 7.60
C SER A 98 -29.50 11.99 8.62
N GLY A 99 -29.10 10.71 8.60
CA GLY A 99 -29.49 9.72 9.60
C GLY A 99 -29.05 10.12 11.02
N PHE A 100 -27.83 10.61 11.18
CA PHE A 100 -27.34 11.13 12.47
C PHE A 100 -28.09 12.37 12.95
N CYS A 101 -28.40 13.31 12.04
CA CYS A 101 -29.24 14.46 12.37
C CYS A 101 -30.62 14.05 12.91
N ARG A 102 -31.18 12.92 12.46
CA ARG A 102 -32.46 12.42 12.95
C ARG A 102 -32.35 11.62 14.26
N LEU A 103 -31.18 11.05 14.55
CA LEU A 103 -30.96 10.27 15.77
C LEU A 103 -30.59 11.16 16.97
N PHE A 104 -29.91 12.28 16.71
CA PHE A 104 -29.36 13.17 17.74
C PHE A 104 -29.94 14.60 17.73
N GLY A 105 -30.82 14.93 16.78
CA GLY A 105 -31.61 16.17 16.77
C GLY A 105 -33.05 15.90 17.15
#